data_AF-A0A674ALT3-F1
#
_entry.id   AF-A0A674ALT3-F1
#
_cell.length_a   1.000
_cell.length_b   1.000
_cell.length_c   1.000
_cell.angle_alpha   90.00
_cell.angle_beta   90.00
_cell.angle_gamma   90.00
#
_symmetry.space_group_name_H-M   'P 1'
#
loop_
_entity.id
_entity.type
_entity.pdbx_description
1 polymer ?
#
loop_
_entity_poly.entity_id
_entity_poly.type
_entity_poly.pdbx_seq_one_letter_code
_entity_poly.pdbx_strand_id
1 'polypeptide(L)'
;MADGHSNNNHVPVLLSFSAFSRPSSVPVGSGYEVLIQKFLSLYGRQIDLHRKFMIQLYSDEWAQYIDLPKGFIISEKCKLRFVPLETDVTILGNLIPATTVFFCCDMQERFRPAIKYFGDIISVGQRLLQGARILGIPVIVSEQYPKGLGSTVQEMDLTAARLVFPKTKFSMVLPEAEAALAELPGVRSVVLFGVETHVCIQQTALDLLARGFEVHIVADSTSSRSMMDRMFALERMARTGIIVTTSESILLQLVGDKEHPKFKEIQNIIKASAPESGLLSKV
;
A
#
# COMPACT_ATOMS: atom_id res chain seq x y z
N MET A 1 39.80 -33.41 -41.70
CA MET A 1 38.90 -33.30 -40.54
C MET A 1 39.12 -31.93 -39.96
N ALA A 2 38.10 -31.07 -39.98
CA ALA A 2 38.20 -29.65 -39.64
C ALA A 2 37.62 -29.42 -38.24
N ASP A 3 38.44 -28.96 -37.31
CA ASP A 3 37.98 -28.38 -36.04
C ASP A 3 38.06 -26.85 -36.14
N GLY A 4 36.92 -26.23 -36.44
CA GLY A 4 36.75 -24.79 -36.45
C GLY A 4 36.46 -24.26 -35.05
N HIS A 5 37.50 -23.88 -34.29
CA HIS A 5 37.32 -23.03 -33.11
C HIS A 5 37.14 -21.58 -33.59
N SER A 6 35.89 -21.18 -33.85
CA SER A 6 35.56 -19.77 -34.00
C SER A 6 35.81 -19.08 -32.68
N ASN A 7 36.80 -18.20 -32.64
CA ASN A 7 37.11 -17.33 -31.50
C ASN A 7 35.94 -16.33 -31.34
N ASN A 8 34.88 -16.77 -30.67
CA ASN A 8 33.66 -15.96 -30.57
C ASN A 8 33.88 -14.93 -29.48
N ASN A 9 34.33 -13.73 -29.86
CA ASN A 9 34.65 -12.61 -28.96
C ASN A 9 33.41 -12.00 -28.27
N HIS A 10 32.38 -12.83 -28.05
CA HIS A 10 31.07 -12.47 -27.57
C HIS A 10 30.59 -13.47 -26.52
N VAL A 11 30.02 -12.94 -25.46
CA VAL A 11 29.35 -13.68 -24.40
C VAL A 11 27.89 -13.91 -24.79
N PRO A 12 27.39 -15.17 -24.78
CA PRO A 12 25.97 -15.43 -24.96
C PRO A 12 25.18 -14.93 -23.74
N VAL A 13 24.10 -14.20 -23.98
CA VAL A 13 23.21 -13.69 -22.93
C VAL A 13 21.76 -14.07 -23.25
N LEU A 14 21.01 -14.43 -22.21
CA LEU A 14 19.58 -14.65 -22.31
C LEU A 14 18.86 -13.45 -21.72
N LEU A 15 18.16 -12.66 -22.55
CA LEU A 15 17.43 -11.49 -22.10
C LEU A 15 15.97 -11.87 -21.89
N SER A 16 15.55 -11.88 -20.62
CA SER A 16 14.19 -12.24 -20.22
C SER A 16 13.44 -11.02 -19.68
N PHE A 17 12.19 -10.86 -20.12
CA PHE A 17 11.25 -9.84 -19.66
C PHE A 17 9.87 -10.47 -19.45
N SER A 18 9.37 -10.45 -18.21
CA SER A 18 8.13 -11.16 -17.85
C SER A 18 8.22 -12.65 -18.25
N ALA A 19 7.26 -13.15 -19.03
CA ALA A 19 7.25 -14.53 -19.55
C ALA A 19 8.04 -14.72 -20.86
N PHE A 20 8.64 -13.67 -21.42
CA PHE A 20 9.37 -13.75 -22.69
C PHE A 20 10.89 -13.86 -22.46
N SER A 21 11.55 -14.69 -23.26
CA SER A 21 13.01 -14.79 -23.29
C SER A 21 13.51 -14.77 -24.72
N ARG A 22 14.61 -14.06 -24.97
CA ARG A 22 15.27 -13.97 -26.28
C ARG A 22 16.78 -14.18 -26.12
N PRO A 23 17.35 -15.18 -26.80
CA PRO A 23 18.80 -15.36 -26.82
C PRO A 23 19.46 -14.22 -27.62
N SER A 24 20.64 -13.79 -27.18
CA SER A 24 21.44 -12.75 -27.81
C SER A 24 22.92 -12.96 -27.43
N SER A 25 23.80 -12.07 -27.90
CA SER A 25 25.18 -11.99 -27.45
C SER A 25 25.65 -10.53 -27.33
N VAL A 26 26.71 -10.32 -26.53
CA VAL A 26 27.41 -9.02 -26.35
C VAL A 26 28.92 -9.26 -26.38
N PRO A 27 29.76 -8.30 -26.81
CA PRO A 27 31.21 -8.48 -26.80
C PRO A 27 31.77 -8.80 -25.40
N VAL A 28 32.78 -9.66 -25.33
CA VAL A 28 33.50 -9.94 -24.07
C VAL A 28 34.11 -8.63 -23.53
N GLY A 29 34.03 -8.41 -22.22
CA GLY A 29 34.54 -7.20 -21.60
C GLY A 29 33.57 -6.00 -21.65
N SER A 30 32.36 -6.19 -22.17
CA SER A 30 31.34 -5.13 -22.19
C SER A 30 30.91 -4.74 -20.77
N GLY A 31 30.67 -3.44 -20.59
CA GLY A 31 30.04 -2.88 -19.41
C GLY A 31 28.52 -3.04 -19.40
N TYR A 32 27.89 -2.69 -18.28
CA TYR A 32 26.45 -2.85 -18.10
C TYR A 32 25.59 -1.97 -18.99
N GLU A 33 26.13 -0.84 -19.45
CA GLU A 33 25.45 0.07 -20.37
C GLU A 33 25.12 -0.65 -21.69
N VAL A 34 26.01 -1.52 -22.17
CA VAL A 34 25.79 -2.30 -23.41
C VAL A 34 24.66 -3.30 -23.24
N LEU A 35 24.51 -3.91 -22.06
CA LEU A 35 23.38 -4.81 -21.76
C LEU A 35 22.06 -4.07 -21.77
N ILE A 36 22.00 -2.90 -21.14
CA ILE A 36 20.80 -2.06 -21.11
C ILE A 36 20.39 -1.69 -22.54
N GLN A 37 21.34 -1.24 -23.36
CA GLN A 37 21.06 -0.87 -24.76
C GLN A 37 20.56 -2.05 -25.59
N LYS A 38 21.22 -3.22 -25.47
CA LYS A 38 20.80 -4.44 -26.18
C LYS A 38 19.39 -4.87 -25.78
N PHE A 39 19.08 -4.81 -24.48
CA PHE A 39 17.75 -5.11 -23.97
C PHE A 39 16.67 -4.15 -24.48
N LEU A 40 16.92 -2.83 -24.40
CA LEU A 40 15.99 -1.82 -24.90
C LEU A 40 15.75 -1.97 -26.41
N SER A 41 16.75 -2.41 -27.19
CA SER A 41 16.54 -2.72 -28.60
C SER A 41 15.56 -3.88 -28.84
N LEU A 42 15.50 -4.86 -27.94
CA LEU A 42 14.67 -6.05 -28.09
C LEU A 42 13.26 -5.87 -27.51
N TYR A 43 13.15 -5.20 -26.37
CA TYR A 43 11.94 -5.11 -25.57
C TYR A 43 11.47 -3.67 -25.31
N GLY A 44 12.20 -2.65 -25.78
CA GLY A 44 11.91 -1.23 -25.50
C GLY A 44 10.47 -0.80 -25.78
N ARG A 45 9.84 -1.36 -26.82
CA ARG A 45 8.43 -1.09 -27.16
C ARG A 45 7.42 -1.75 -26.21
N GLN A 46 7.84 -2.73 -25.42
CA GLN A 46 7.02 -3.50 -24.49
C GLN A 46 7.20 -3.06 -23.02
N ILE A 47 8.19 -2.20 -22.77
CA ILE A 47 8.50 -1.70 -21.43
C ILE A 47 7.66 -0.46 -21.18
N ASP A 48 6.86 -0.51 -20.12
CA ASP A 48 6.19 0.65 -19.57
C ASP A 48 7.24 1.52 -18.85
N LEU A 49 7.41 2.77 -19.31
CA LEU A 49 8.36 3.73 -18.75
C LEU A 49 8.07 4.09 -17.28
N HIS A 50 6.90 3.72 -16.76
CA HIS A 50 6.52 3.92 -15.36
C HIS A 50 6.95 2.79 -14.42
N ARG A 51 7.43 1.65 -14.94
CA ARG A 51 7.88 0.53 -14.11
C ARG A 51 9.39 0.60 -13.89
N LYS A 52 9.81 0.57 -12.64
CA LYS A 52 11.21 0.38 -12.29
C LYS A 52 11.56 -1.11 -12.44
N PHE A 53 12.78 -1.41 -12.90
CA PHE A 53 13.29 -2.79 -12.99
C PHE A 53 14.70 -2.87 -12.43
N MET A 54 15.04 -4.03 -11.88
CA MET A 54 16.40 -4.37 -11.46
C MET A 54 17.01 -5.39 -12.43
N ILE A 55 18.29 -5.20 -12.72
CA ILE A 55 19.07 -6.11 -13.56
C ILE A 55 19.95 -6.94 -12.63
N GLN A 56 19.74 -8.25 -12.66
CA GLN A 56 20.52 -9.21 -11.87
C GLN A 56 21.35 -10.13 -12.76
N LEU A 57 22.50 -10.52 -12.26
CA LEU A 57 23.44 -11.41 -12.91
C LEU A 57 23.70 -12.66 -12.07
N TYR A 58 23.76 -13.80 -12.72
CA TYR A 58 24.22 -15.05 -12.14
C TYR A 58 25.57 -15.43 -12.75
N SER A 59 26.49 -15.90 -11.91
CA SER A 59 27.70 -16.59 -12.33
C SER A 59 27.77 -17.91 -11.57
N ASP A 60 28.26 -18.96 -12.22
CA ASP A 60 28.50 -20.25 -11.56
C ASP A 60 29.45 -20.10 -10.35
N GLU A 61 30.28 -19.06 -10.32
CA GLU A 61 31.17 -18.74 -9.19
C GLU A 61 30.43 -18.21 -7.96
N TRP A 62 29.34 -17.47 -8.16
CA TRP A 62 28.55 -16.91 -7.05
C TRP A 62 27.44 -17.85 -6.60
N ALA A 63 26.99 -18.74 -7.49
CA ALA A 63 25.84 -19.62 -7.30
C ALA A 63 24.55 -18.88 -6.88
N GLN A 64 24.48 -17.56 -7.11
CA GLN A 64 23.35 -16.70 -6.80
C GLN A 64 23.25 -15.54 -7.80
N TYR A 65 22.07 -14.92 -7.85
CA TYR A 65 21.85 -13.69 -8.59
C TYR A 65 22.28 -12.48 -7.76
N ILE A 66 23.01 -11.55 -8.38
CA ILE A 66 23.45 -10.30 -7.75
C ILE A 66 23.03 -9.10 -8.59
N ASP A 67 22.70 -7.99 -7.93
CA ASP A 67 22.42 -6.72 -8.59
C ASP A 67 23.67 -6.19 -9.28
N LEU A 68 23.49 -5.59 -10.44
CA LEU A 68 24.61 -5.12 -11.23
C LEU A 68 25.29 -3.89 -10.55
N PRO A 69 26.56 -4.00 -10.12
CA PRO A 69 27.26 -2.87 -9.51
C PRO A 69 27.84 -1.93 -10.58
N LYS A 70 28.13 -0.69 -10.17
CA LYS A 70 28.79 0.29 -11.05
C LYS A 70 30.18 -0.23 -11.47
N GLY A 71 30.49 -0.18 -12.77
CA GLY A 71 31.78 -0.60 -13.32
C GLY A 71 31.93 -2.09 -13.58
N PHE A 72 30.83 -2.85 -13.55
CA PHE A 72 30.83 -4.29 -13.82
C PHE A 72 31.26 -4.63 -15.26
N ILE A 73 31.98 -5.76 -15.42
CA ILE A 73 32.48 -6.28 -16.71
C ILE A 73 31.95 -7.71 -16.93
N ILE A 74 31.40 -7.98 -18.11
CA ILE A 74 30.79 -9.27 -18.46
C ILE A 74 31.82 -10.27 -18.99
N SER A 75 31.73 -11.51 -18.52
CA SER A 75 32.51 -12.65 -18.98
C SER A 75 31.60 -13.80 -19.44
N GLU A 76 32.20 -14.83 -20.05
CA GLU A 76 31.49 -16.00 -20.59
C GLU A 76 30.67 -16.79 -19.56
N LYS A 77 30.93 -16.60 -18.26
CA LYS A 77 30.25 -17.31 -17.17
C LYS A 77 28.98 -16.59 -16.69
N CYS A 78 28.71 -15.38 -17.19
CA CYS A 78 27.61 -14.55 -16.69
C CYS A 78 26.29 -14.82 -17.42
N LYS A 79 25.20 -14.93 -16.67
CA LYS A 79 23.82 -15.00 -17.19
C LYS A 79 23.00 -13.84 -16.63
N LEU A 80 22.26 -13.15 -17.49
CA LEU A 80 21.41 -12.02 -17.09
C LEU A 80 19.97 -12.43 -16.83
N ARG A 81 19.36 -11.83 -15.81
CA ARG A 81 17.91 -11.87 -15.61
C ARG A 81 17.42 -10.49 -15.18
N PHE A 82 16.34 -10.03 -15.80
CA PHE A 82 15.58 -8.93 -15.24
C PHE A 82 14.63 -9.49 -14.20
N VAL A 83 14.66 -8.89 -13.03
CA VAL A 83 13.60 -9.03 -12.05
C VAL A 83 12.77 -7.75 -12.13
N PRO A 84 11.43 -7.86 -12.21
CA PRO A 84 10.61 -6.71 -11.84
C PRO A 84 11.16 -6.20 -10.49
N LEU A 85 11.46 -4.91 -10.38
CA LEU A 85 11.39 -4.34 -9.05
C LEU A 85 9.95 -4.59 -8.64
N GLU A 86 9.73 -5.22 -7.49
CA GLU A 86 8.39 -5.30 -6.92
C GLU A 86 7.95 -3.91 -6.44
N THR A 87 8.01 -2.87 -7.30
CA THR A 87 7.16 -1.66 -7.36
C THR A 87 7.69 -0.62 -8.36
N ASP A 88 6.86 -0.28 -9.37
CA ASP A 88 5.88 0.82 -9.25
C ASP A 88 4.60 0.35 -9.96
N VAL A 89 3.62 -0.08 -9.16
CA VAL A 89 2.29 -0.48 -9.60
C VAL A 89 1.44 0.78 -9.57
N THR A 90 0.74 1.12 -10.65
CA THR A 90 -0.43 2.01 -10.52
C THR A 90 -1.40 1.28 -9.62
N ILE A 91 -1.49 1.70 -8.36
CA ILE A 91 -2.33 1.04 -7.39
C ILE A 91 -3.78 1.29 -7.80
N LEU A 92 -4.44 0.27 -8.37
CA LEU A 92 -5.88 0.36 -8.64
C LEU A 92 -6.70 0.48 -7.33
N GLY A 93 -6.05 0.24 -6.18
CA GLY A 93 -6.70 0.27 -4.88
C GLY A 93 -7.64 -0.91 -4.68
N ASN A 94 -7.32 -2.08 -5.25
CA ASN A 94 -8.16 -3.26 -5.08
C ASN A 94 -7.96 -3.86 -3.69
N LEU A 95 -9.00 -3.75 -2.86
CA LEU A 95 -8.99 -4.32 -1.52
C LEU A 95 -9.36 -5.80 -1.53
N ILE A 96 -8.59 -6.60 -0.80
CA ILE A 96 -8.85 -8.01 -0.54
C ILE A 96 -8.77 -8.21 0.97
N PRO A 97 -9.77 -8.85 1.62
CA PRO A 97 -9.78 -9.01 3.09
C PRO A 97 -8.48 -9.59 3.65
N ALA A 98 -7.92 -10.61 2.99
CA ALA A 98 -6.70 -11.30 3.43
C ALA A 98 -5.42 -10.45 3.43
N THR A 99 -5.37 -9.36 2.64
CA THR A 99 -4.19 -8.48 2.54
C THR A 99 -4.47 -7.07 3.05
N THR A 100 -5.57 -6.88 3.79
CA THR A 100 -6.02 -5.58 4.29
C THR A 100 -5.95 -5.53 5.82
N VAL A 101 -5.60 -4.37 6.36
CA VAL A 101 -5.70 -4.05 7.79
C VAL A 101 -6.41 -2.72 7.97
N PHE A 102 -7.19 -2.59 9.04
CA PHE A 102 -7.91 -1.35 9.38
C PHE A 102 -7.16 -0.60 10.47
N PHE A 103 -6.95 0.70 10.29
CA PHE A 103 -6.36 1.59 11.27
C PHE A 103 -7.42 2.58 11.75
N CYS A 104 -7.72 2.54 13.05
CA CYS A 104 -8.61 3.46 13.74
C CYS A 104 -7.79 4.47 14.55
N CYS A 105 -7.72 5.71 14.07
CA CYS A 105 -6.86 6.74 14.61
C CYS A 105 -7.59 7.65 15.61
N ASP A 106 -7.24 7.55 16.88
CA ASP A 106 -7.48 8.56 17.92
C ASP A 106 -8.94 9.01 18.09
N MET A 107 -9.90 8.09 17.92
CA MET A 107 -11.35 8.35 18.06
C MET A 107 -11.77 8.51 19.53
N GLN A 108 -11.28 9.55 20.20
CA GLN A 108 -11.33 9.69 21.67
C GLN A 108 -12.41 10.64 22.18
N GLU A 109 -12.86 10.41 23.42
CA GLU A 109 -13.95 11.13 24.08
C GLU A 109 -13.80 12.66 24.07
N ARG A 110 -12.60 13.20 24.35
CA ARG A 110 -12.43 14.66 24.44
C ARG A 110 -12.38 15.38 23.09
N PHE A 111 -12.44 14.66 21.97
CA PHE A 111 -12.60 15.26 20.65
C PHE A 111 -14.04 15.65 20.33
N ARG A 112 -15.04 15.10 21.03
CA ARG A 112 -16.48 15.37 20.81
C ARG A 112 -16.86 16.84 20.59
N PRO A 113 -16.44 17.80 21.44
CA PRO A 113 -16.87 19.19 21.27
C PRO A 113 -16.14 19.91 20.13
N ALA A 114 -15.01 19.39 19.67
CA ALA A 114 -14.10 20.11 18.79
C ALA A 114 -14.18 19.65 17.33
N ILE A 115 -14.38 18.35 17.09
CA ILE A 115 -14.39 17.78 15.74
C ILE A 115 -15.74 18.00 15.05
N LYS A 116 -15.72 18.50 13.81
CA LYS A 116 -16.93 18.68 13.01
C LYS A 116 -17.53 17.32 12.66
N TYR A 117 -18.85 17.19 12.84
CA TYR A 117 -19.60 15.97 12.55
C TYR A 117 -19.14 14.73 13.34
N PHE A 118 -18.54 14.90 14.52
CA PHE A 118 -17.90 13.77 15.21
C PHE A 118 -18.85 12.60 15.51
N GLY A 119 -20.11 12.87 15.88
CA GLY A 119 -21.11 11.81 16.06
C GLY A 119 -21.35 10.98 14.79
N ASP A 120 -21.43 11.64 13.63
CA ASP A 120 -21.56 10.99 12.33
C ASP A 120 -20.30 10.18 11.98
N ILE A 121 -19.12 10.75 12.23
CA ILE A 121 -17.82 10.08 12.03
C ILE A 121 -17.69 8.84 12.93
N ILE A 122 -18.14 8.89 14.19
CA ILE A 122 -18.18 7.74 15.10
C ILE A 122 -19.11 6.66 14.53
N SER A 123 -20.31 7.05 14.08
CA SER A 123 -21.28 6.12 13.52
C SER A 123 -20.71 5.36 12.31
N VAL A 124 -20.02 6.06 11.41
CA VAL A 124 -19.35 5.43 10.26
C VAL A 124 -18.14 4.60 10.69
N GLY A 125 -17.34 5.09 11.65
CA GLY A 125 -16.22 4.33 12.22
C GLY A 125 -16.66 3.00 12.84
N GLN A 126 -17.76 3.00 13.57
CA GLN A 126 -18.34 1.77 14.14
C GLN A 126 -18.86 0.82 13.06
N ARG A 127 -19.41 1.35 11.94
CA ARG A 127 -19.78 0.54 10.77
C ARG A 127 -18.56 -0.15 10.15
N LEU A 128 -17.43 0.55 10.04
CA LEU A 128 -16.16 -0.03 9.56
C LEU A 128 -15.65 -1.14 10.49
N LEU A 129 -15.70 -0.93 11.81
CA LEU A 129 -15.33 -1.96 12.80
C LEU A 129 -16.21 -3.21 12.69
N GLN A 130 -17.52 -3.03 12.51
CA GLN A 130 -18.44 -4.15 12.29
C GLN A 130 -18.12 -4.90 11.00
N GLY A 131 -17.86 -4.18 9.90
CA GLY A 131 -17.45 -4.78 8.63
C GLY A 131 -16.12 -5.54 8.73
N ALA A 132 -15.12 -4.96 9.40
CA ALA A 132 -13.84 -5.63 9.66
C ALA A 132 -14.04 -6.94 10.44
N ARG A 133 -14.88 -6.93 11.49
CA ARG A 133 -15.22 -8.13 12.25
C ARG A 133 -15.91 -9.21 11.40
N ILE A 134 -16.89 -8.83 10.58
CA ILE A 134 -17.63 -9.76 9.69
C ILE A 134 -16.67 -10.45 8.70
N LEU A 135 -15.69 -9.70 8.20
CA LEU A 135 -14.74 -10.15 7.18
C LEU A 135 -13.45 -10.75 7.77
N GLY A 136 -13.29 -10.76 9.09
CA GLY A 136 -12.07 -11.25 9.75
C GLY A 136 -10.84 -10.37 9.50
N ILE A 137 -11.04 -9.08 9.23
CA ILE A 137 -9.95 -8.13 8.94
C ILE A 137 -9.40 -7.58 10.27
N PRO A 138 -8.08 -7.62 10.49
CA PRO A 138 -7.46 -7.09 11.71
C PRO A 138 -7.62 -5.56 11.83
N VAL A 139 -7.82 -5.09 13.06
CA VAL A 139 -7.92 -3.66 13.39
C VAL A 139 -6.84 -3.24 14.37
N ILE A 140 -6.11 -2.19 14.05
CA ILE A 140 -5.14 -1.52 14.94
C ILE A 140 -5.71 -0.15 15.33
N VAL A 141 -5.72 0.14 16.63
CA VAL A 141 -6.31 1.35 17.21
C VAL A 141 -5.25 2.13 17.97
N SER A 142 -5.20 3.45 17.79
CA SER A 142 -4.36 4.32 18.60
C SER A 142 -5.18 5.27 19.46
N GLU A 143 -4.60 5.68 20.59
CA GLU A 143 -5.10 6.76 21.43
C GLU A 143 -4.00 7.81 21.61
N GLN A 144 -4.22 9.04 21.13
CA GLN A 144 -3.32 10.16 21.37
C GLN A 144 -3.45 10.63 22.82
N TYR A 145 -2.38 10.57 23.60
CA TYR A 145 -2.31 11.05 24.98
C TYR A 145 -3.60 10.81 25.81
N PRO A 146 -4.01 9.54 26.04
CA PRO A 146 -5.32 9.23 26.62
C PRO A 146 -5.54 9.80 28.02
N LYS A 147 -4.46 10.05 28.79
CA LYS A 147 -4.54 10.77 30.07
C LYS A 147 -5.18 12.15 29.93
N GLY A 148 -4.91 12.85 28.82
CA GLY A 148 -5.42 14.20 28.56
C GLY A 148 -6.54 14.28 27.53
N LEU A 149 -6.74 13.26 26.68
CA LEU A 149 -7.77 13.23 25.63
C LEU A 149 -8.87 12.19 25.87
N GLY A 150 -8.77 11.38 26.94
CA GLY A 150 -9.67 10.29 27.22
C GLY A 150 -9.38 9.05 26.37
N SER A 151 -10.10 7.97 26.64
CA SER A 151 -10.04 6.75 25.83
C SER A 151 -10.83 6.89 24.53
N THR A 152 -10.71 5.91 23.65
CA THR A 152 -11.60 5.74 22.50
C THR A 152 -13.07 5.75 22.94
N VAL A 153 -13.92 6.36 22.12
CA VAL A 153 -15.35 6.52 22.42
C VAL A 153 -16.05 5.19 22.64
N GLN A 154 -16.99 5.15 23.58
CA GLN A 154 -17.66 3.90 23.99
C GLN A 154 -18.56 3.28 22.91
N GLU A 155 -19.02 4.08 21.94
CA GLU A 155 -19.82 3.62 20.81
C GLU A 155 -19.03 2.71 19.85
N MET A 156 -17.69 2.74 19.92
CA MET A 156 -16.82 1.92 19.08
C MET A 156 -16.47 0.61 19.80
N ASP A 157 -16.94 -0.51 19.25
CA ASP A 157 -16.68 -1.85 19.79
C ASP A 157 -15.27 -2.32 19.38
N LEU A 158 -14.33 -2.18 20.32
CA LEU A 158 -12.94 -2.57 20.13
C LEU A 158 -12.64 -4.00 20.60
N THR A 159 -13.64 -4.82 20.93
CA THR A 159 -13.42 -6.16 21.52
C THR A 159 -12.62 -7.07 20.59
N ALA A 160 -12.78 -6.91 19.27
CA ALA A 160 -12.05 -7.67 18.25
C ALA A 160 -10.79 -6.93 17.75
N ALA A 161 -10.43 -5.79 18.34
CA ALA A 161 -9.22 -5.05 17.95
C ALA A 161 -7.98 -5.89 18.27
N ARG A 162 -7.07 -5.94 17.30
CA ARG A 162 -5.81 -6.66 17.43
C ARG A 162 -4.84 -5.96 18.36
N LEU A 163 -4.85 -4.62 18.32
CA LEU A 163 -4.01 -3.78 19.16
C LEU A 163 -4.75 -2.48 19.45
N VAL A 164 -4.72 -2.06 20.72
CA VAL A 164 -5.07 -0.70 21.15
C VAL A 164 -3.86 -0.16 21.91
N PHE A 165 -3.28 0.95 21.46
CA PHE A 165 -2.06 1.48 22.08
C PHE A 165 -2.07 3.01 22.25
N PRO A 166 -1.52 3.52 23.36
CA PRO A 166 -1.37 4.95 23.57
C PRO A 166 -0.17 5.50 22.77
N LYS A 167 -0.25 6.76 22.32
CA LYS A 167 0.87 7.45 21.67
C LYS A 167 0.91 8.93 22.00
N THR A 168 2.08 9.55 21.79
CA THR A 168 2.25 11.01 21.80
C THR A 168 2.67 11.55 20.43
N LYS A 169 3.31 10.72 19.58
CA LYS A 169 3.57 11.04 18.18
C LYS A 169 2.24 11.08 17.41
N PHE A 170 2.11 12.01 16.47
CA PHE A 170 0.87 12.13 15.68
C PHE A 170 0.63 10.92 14.77
N SER A 171 1.67 10.44 14.07
CA SER A 171 1.58 9.21 13.27
C SER A 171 1.35 7.97 14.13
N MET A 172 0.50 7.06 13.68
CA MET A 172 0.32 5.72 14.26
C MET A 172 1.50 4.78 13.97
N VAL A 173 2.39 5.15 13.04
CA VAL A 173 3.54 4.32 12.65
C VAL A 173 4.63 4.43 13.72
N LEU A 174 4.48 3.57 14.72
CA LEU A 174 5.32 3.39 15.91
C LEU A 174 5.68 1.91 16.05
N PRO A 175 6.69 1.56 16.86
CA PRO A 175 7.14 0.18 17.03
C PRO A 175 6.02 -0.81 17.36
N GLU A 176 5.02 -0.41 18.15
CA GLU A 176 3.85 -1.24 18.50
C GLU A 176 3.00 -1.58 17.27
N ALA A 177 2.69 -0.59 16.43
CA ALA A 177 1.95 -0.81 15.19
C ALA A 177 2.76 -1.57 14.15
N GLU A 178 4.07 -1.28 14.03
CA GLU A 178 4.98 -1.99 13.13
C GLU A 178 5.13 -3.47 13.53
N ALA A 179 5.22 -3.77 14.82
CA ALA A 179 5.21 -5.15 15.32
C ALA A 179 3.89 -5.86 15.01
N ALA A 180 2.75 -5.20 15.24
CA ALA A 180 1.44 -5.77 14.92
C ALA A 180 1.24 -6.04 13.41
N LEU A 181 1.79 -5.17 12.55
CA LEU A 181 1.83 -5.35 11.10
C LEU A 181 2.76 -6.49 10.68
N ALA A 182 3.93 -6.64 11.31
CA ALA A 182 4.90 -7.69 10.98
C ALA A 182 4.35 -9.11 11.24
N GLU A 183 3.42 -9.25 12.19
CA GLU A 183 2.71 -10.50 12.46
C GLU A 183 1.55 -10.79 11.46
N LEU A 184 1.30 -9.90 10.50
CA LEU A 184 0.28 -10.06 9.46
C LEU A 184 0.95 -10.22 8.08
N PRO A 185 1.43 -11.43 7.74
CA PRO A 185 2.18 -11.64 6.50
C PRO A 185 1.33 -11.33 5.27
N GLY A 186 1.88 -10.57 4.33
CA GLY A 186 1.22 -10.24 3.07
C GLY A 186 0.21 -9.09 3.15
N VAL A 187 0.13 -8.35 4.26
CA VAL A 187 -0.61 -7.08 4.29
C VAL A 187 -0.01 -6.11 3.27
N ARG A 188 -0.87 -5.56 2.42
CA ARG A 188 -0.50 -4.58 1.39
C ARG A 188 -1.29 -3.29 1.54
N SER A 189 -2.54 -3.39 2.01
CA SER A 189 -3.47 -2.27 2.01
C SER A 189 -3.88 -1.90 3.44
N VAL A 190 -3.89 -0.60 3.74
CA VAL A 190 -4.33 -0.03 5.02
C VAL A 190 -5.55 0.84 4.78
N VAL A 191 -6.68 0.47 5.38
CA VAL A 191 -7.88 1.32 5.45
C VAL A 191 -7.78 2.16 6.71
N LEU A 192 -7.61 3.46 6.55
CA LEU A 192 -7.34 4.41 7.63
C LEU A 192 -8.53 5.36 7.83
N PHE A 193 -9.00 5.45 9.07
CA PHE A 193 -10.08 6.33 9.50
C PHE A 193 -9.83 6.86 10.92
N GLY A 194 -10.55 7.92 11.31
CA GLY A 194 -10.37 8.58 12.61
C GLY A 194 -10.05 10.08 12.52
N VAL A 195 -9.39 10.63 13.54
CA VAL A 195 -9.16 12.07 13.69
C VAL A 195 -7.73 12.39 14.19
N GLU A 196 -7.16 13.56 13.95
CA GLU A 196 -7.61 14.62 13.03
C GLU A 196 -7.10 14.37 11.60
N THR A 197 -7.92 14.70 10.59
CA THR A 197 -7.62 14.43 9.17
C THR A 197 -6.28 15.03 8.73
N HIS A 198 -6.02 16.27 9.13
CA HIS A 198 -4.83 17.03 8.73
C HIS A 198 -3.58 16.77 9.58
N VAL A 199 -3.72 16.04 10.70
CA VAL A 199 -2.63 15.78 11.67
C VAL A 199 -2.31 14.30 11.72
N CYS A 200 -2.99 13.54 12.60
CA CYS A 200 -2.68 12.14 12.86
C CYS A 200 -2.98 11.26 11.64
N ILE A 201 -4.11 11.47 10.96
CA ILE A 201 -4.46 10.74 9.75
C ILE A 201 -3.44 11.02 8.64
N GLN A 202 -3.21 12.28 8.31
CA GLN A 202 -2.28 12.65 7.23
C GLN A 202 -0.85 12.17 7.48
N GLN A 203 -0.31 12.35 8.71
CA GLN A 203 1.05 11.88 9.01
C GLN A 203 1.15 10.35 8.98
N THR A 204 0.14 9.65 9.49
CA THR A 204 0.07 8.17 9.41
C THR A 204 0.03 7.72 7.95
N ALA A 205 -0.83 8.32 7.13
CA ALA A 205 -0.97 7.96 5.72
C ALA A 205 0.32 8.15 4.93
N LEU A 206 1.02 9.27 5.15
CA LEU A 206 2.30 9.55 4.49
C LEU A 206 3.41 8.59 4.94
N ASP A 207 3.48 8.27 6.24
CA ASP A 207 4.47 7.32 6.77
C ASP A 207 4.24 5.88 6.26
N LEU A 208 2.97 5.48 6.11
CA LEU A 208 2.58 4.18 5.54
C LEU A 208 2.88 4.11 4.05
N LEU A 209 2.54 5.16 3.29
CA LEU A 209 2.86 5.26 1.86
C LEU A 209 4.38 5.19 1.63
N ALA A 210 5.17 5.89 2.45
CA ALA A 210 6.64 5.84 2.38
C ALA A 210 7.23 4.44 2.67
N ARG A 211 6.46 3.56 3.31
CA ARG A 211 6.79 2.15 3.58
C ARG A 211 6.25 1.18 2.52
N GLY A 212 5.62 1.70 1.45
CA GLY A 212 5.10 0.90 0.34
C GLY A 212 3.71 0.32 0.57
N PHE A 213 2.98 0.73 1.61
CA PHE A 213 1.58 0.34 1.78
C PHE A 213 0.65 1.12 0.84
N GLU A 214 -0.40 0.45 0.38
CA GLU A 214 -1.53 1.08 -0.29
C GLU A 214 -2.46 1.67 0.78
N VAL A 215 -2.67 2.99 0.77
CA VAL A 215 -3.45 3.65 1.83
C VAL A 215 -4.80 4.11 1.29
N HIS A 216 -5.86 3.75 2.00
CA HIS A 216 -7.24 4.15 1.73
C HIS A 216 -7.77 5.01 2.88
N ILE A 217 -8.01 6.29 2.63
CA ILE A 217 -8.64 7.20 3.59
C ILE A 217 -10.15 7.11 3.44
N VAL A 218 -10.84 6.81 4.55
CA VAL A 218 -12.30 6.77 4.59
C VAL A 218 -12.84 8.16 4.93
N ALA A 219 -13.13 8.97 3.92
CA ALA A 219 -13.42 10.39 4.06
C ALA A 219 -14.66 10.69 4.91
N ASP A 220 -15.69 9.83 4.82
CA ASP A 220 -16.90 9.87 5.65
C ASP A 220 -16.70 9.33 7.07
N SER A 221 -15.50 8.85 7.40
CA SER A 221 -15.08 8.45 8.74
C SER A 221 -13.78 9.15 9.19
N THR A 222 -13.41 10.26 8.56
CA THR A 222 -12.35 11.15 9.03
C THR A 222 -12.83 12.58 9.12
N SER A 223 -12.39 13.32 10.15
CA SER A 223 -12.72 14.75 10.26
C SER A 223 -11.63 15.54 11.01
N SER A 224 -11.81 16.85 11.08
CA SER A 224 -10.94 17.80 11.77
C SER A 224 -11.81 18.83 12.49
N ARG A 225 -11.17 19.68 13.31
CA ARG A 225 -11.85 20.83 13.94
C ARG A 225 -12.30 21.89 12.93
N SER A 226 -11.54 22.05 11.84
CA SER A 226 -11.82 22.96 10.74
C SER A 226 -12.16 22.18 9.48
N MET A 227 -13.21 22.60 8.76
CA MET A 227 -13.55 22.02 7.46
C MET A 227 -12.51 22.38 6.40
N MET A 228 -11.84 23.52 6.51
CA MET A 228 -10.76 23.92 5.61
C MET A 228 -9.55 22.99 5.76
N ASP A 229 -9.14 22.71 7.00
CA ASP A 229 -8.03 21.79 7.27
C ASP A 229 -8.36 20.37 6.79
N ARG A 230 -9.59 19.91 7.04
CA ARG A 230 -10.08 18.61 6.53
C ARG A 230 -10.01 18.54 5.00
N MET A 231 -10.55 19.54 4.30
CA MET A 231 -10.62 19.57 2.84
C MET A 231 -9.21 19.53 2.21
N PHE A 232 -8.32 20.43 2.62
CA PHE A 232 -6.97 20.49 2.05
C PHE A 232 -6.12 19.26 2.39
N ALA A 233 -6.33 18.65 3.56
CA ALA A 233 -5.66 17.39 3.90
C ALA A 233 -6.11 16.23 2.99
N LEU A 234 -7.42 16.10 2.75
CA LEU A 234 -7.95 15.08 1.82
C LEU A 234 -7.43 15.31 0.40
N GLU A 235 -7.45 16.55 -0.10
CA GLU A 235 -6.93 16.91 -1.43
C GLU A 235 -5.42 16.60 -1.55
N ARG A 236 -4.64 16.96 -0.53
CA ARG A 236 -3.19 16.68 -0.50
C ARG A 236 -2.92 15.17 -0.52
N MET A 237 -3.62 14.39 0.30
CA MET A 237 -3.46 12.94 0.32
C MET A 237 -3.79 12.33 -1.04
N ALA A 238 -4.92 12.72 -1.65
CA ALA A 238 -5.30 12.28 -2.99
C ALA A 238 -4.21 12.56 -4.04
N ARG A 239 -3.62 13.76 -4.03
CA ARG A 239 -2.53 14.15 -4.94
C ARG A 239 -1.21 13.40 -4.70
N THR A 240 -1.05 12.77 -3.54
CA THR A 240 0.16 12.02 -3.17
C THR A 240 0.02 10.53 -3.51
N GLY A 241 -1.06 10.11 -4.19
CA GLY A 241 -1.30 8.71 -4.54
C GLY A 241 -2.00 7.89 -3.46
N ILE A 242 -2.47 8.54 -2.39
CA ILE A 242 -3.33 7.92 -1.36
C ILE A 242 -4.77 7.94 -1.88
N ILE A 243 -5.49 6.84 -1.73
CA ILE A 243 -6.86 6.70 -2.22
C ILE A 243 -7.81 7.32 -1.21
N VAL A 244 -8.58 8.33 -1.61
CA VAL A 244 -9.66 8.90 -0.79
C VAL A 244 -10.98 8.31 -1.26
N THR A 245 -11.68 7.62 -0.36
CA THR A 245 -12.92 6.87 -0.67
C THR A 245 -13.90 6.95 0.50
N THR A 246 -14.98 6.17 0.47
CA THR A 246 -16.05 6.15 1.48
C THR A 246 -16.20 4.77 2.11
N SER A 247 -16.84 4.72 3.28
CA SER A 247 -17.06 3.49 4.04
C SER A 247 -17.82 2.44 3.25
N GLU A 248 -18.87 2.83 2.54
CA GLU A 248 -19.68 1.93 1.70
C GLU A 248 -18.87 1.36 0.54
N SER A 249 -18.06 2.21 -0.12
CA SER A 249 -17.19 1.78 -1.22
C SER A 249 -16.16 0.74 -0.75
N ILE A 250 -15.52 0.96 0.40
CA ILE A 250 -14.58 0.00 1.00
C ILE A 250 -15.26 -1.35 1.26
N LEU A 251 -16.41 -1.33 1.94
CA LEU A 251 -17.09 -2.55 2.37
C LEU A 251 -17.62 -3.37 1.18
N LEU A 252 -18.15 -2.70 0.16
CA LEU A 252 -18.59 -3.35 -1.08
C LEU A 252 -17.42 -3.85 -1.93
N GLN A 253 -16.32 -3.11 -1.98
CA GLN A 253 -15.12 -3.55 -2.70
C GLN A 253 -14.51 -4.81 -2.07
N LEU A 254 -14.47 -4.88 -0.73
CA LEU A 254 -13.92 -6.02 0.01
C LEU A 254 -14.70 -7.32 -0.21
N VAL A 255 -16.02 -7.25 -0.45
CA VAL A 255 -16.83 -8.44 -0.80
C VAL A 255 -16.82 -8.73 -2.30
N GLY A 256 -16.71 -7.71 -3.16
CA GLY A 256 -16.50 -7.82 -4.60
C GLY A 256 -17.66 -8.38 -5.42
N ASP A 257 -18.52 -9.22 -4.84
CA ASP A 257 -19.63 -9.90 -5.48
C ASP A 257 -20.82 -10.05 -4.52
N LYS A 258 -22.05 -9.99 -5.06
CA LYS A 258 -23.29 -10.28 -4.32
C LYS A 258 -23.37 -11.74 -3.84
N GLU A 259 -22.68 -12.65 -4.52
CA GLU A 259 -22.62 -14.07 -4.19
C GLU A 259 -21.56 -14.37 -3.11
N HIS A 260 -20.78 -13.37 -2.68
CA HIS A 260 -19.83 -13.53 -1.58
C HIS A 260 -20.55 -14.00 -0.30
N PRO A 261 -20.05 -15.01 0.44
CA PRO A 261 -20.75 -15.59 1.59
C PRO A 261 -21.14 -14.58 2.67
N LYS A 262 -20.34 -13.51 2.81
CA LYS A 262 -20.56 -12.41 3.77
C LYS A 262 -21.33 -11.21 3.22
N PHE A 263 -21.73 -11.22 1.95
CA PHE A 263 -22.37 -10.07 1.31
C PHE A 263 -23.63 -9.61 2.06
N LYS A 264 -24.52 -10.53 2.45
CA LYS A 264 -25.77 -10.16 3.16
C LYS A 264 -25.50 -9.51 4.53
N GLU A 265 -24.48 -9.99 5.25
CA GLU A 265 -24.08 -9.41 6.54
C GLU A 265 -23.54 -7.98 6.34
N ILE A 266 -22.71 -7.77 5.31
CA ILE A 266 -22.20 -6.44 4.94
C ILE A 266 -23.32 -5.52 4.43
N GLN A 267 -24.21 -6.02 3.56
CA GLN A 267 -25.36 -5.27 3.05
C GLN A 267 -26.23 -4.74 4.19
N ASN A 268 -26.45 -5.54 5.24
CA ASN A 268 -27.27 -5.13 6.37
C ASN A 268 -26.71 -3.90 7.11
N ILE A 269 -25.38 -3.77 7.22
CA ILE A 269 -24.75 -2.63 7.93
C ILE A 269 -24.62 -1.37 7.06
N ILE A 270 -24.71 -1.50 5.72
CA ILE A 270 -24.73 -0.36 4.78
C ILE A 270 -26.13 -0.04 4.22
N LYS A 271 -27.16 -0.78 4.65
CA LYS A 271 -28.53 -0.60 4.16
C LYS A 271 -29.06 0.82 4.34
N ALA A 272 -28.67 1.45 5.45
CA ALA A 272 -28.84 2.88 5.63
C ALA A 272 -27.60 3.61 5.12
N SER A 273 -27.78 4.59 4.24
CA SER A 273 -26.70 5.44 3.74
C SER A 273 -25.90 6.04 4.90
N ALA A 274 -24.60 6.23 4.69
CA ALA A 274 -23.77 6.93 5.66
C ALA A 274 -24.30 8.36 5.88
N PRO A 275 -24.26 8.90 7.12
CA PRO A 275 -24.65 10.28 7.39
C PRO A 275 -23.76 11.27 6.63
N GLU A 276 -24.35 12.37 6.17
CA GLU A 276 -23.60 13.43 5.50
C GLU A 276 -22.73 14.21 6.52
N SER A 277 -21.42 14.22 6.30
CA SER A 277 -20.46 14.93 7.15
C SER A 277 -19.95 16.24 6.53
N GLY A 278 -20.77 16.90 5.70
CA GLY A 278 -20.46 18.22 5.12
C GLY A 278 -19.32 18.25 4.10
N LEU A 279 -19.02 17.11 3.45
CA LEU A 279 -18.04 17.04 2.35
C LEU A 279 -18.62 17.49 1.00
N LEU A 280 -19.94 17.46 0.84
CA LEU A 280 -20.64 17.95 -0.35
C LEU A 280 -21.10 19.39 -0.12
N SER A 281 -20.96 20.24 -1.13
CA SER A 281 -21.67 21.51 -1.15
C SER A 281 -23.16 21.24 -1.26
N LYS A 282 -23.99 21.87 -0.42
CA LYS A 282 -25.44 21.92 -0.66
C LYS A 282 -25.66 22.61 -2.00
N VAL A 283 -26.05 21.84 -3.01
CA VAL A 283 -26.47 22.34 -4.33
C VAL A 283 -27.84 22.99 -4.19
#